data_AF-A0AAW2PCP5-F1
#
_entry.id   AF-A0AAW2PCP5-F1
#
_cell.length_a   1.000
_cell.length_b   1.000
_cell.length_c   1.000
_cell.angle_alpha   90.00
_cell.angle_beta   90.00
_cell.angle_gamma   90.00
#
_symmetry.space_group_name_H-M   'P 1'
#
loop_
_entity.id
_entity.type
_entity.pdbx_description
1 polymer ?
#
loop_
_entity_poly.entity_id
_entity_poly.type
_entity_poly.pdbx_seq_one_letter_code
_entity_poly.pdbx_strand_id
1 'polypeptide(L)'
;MDFFSHHPESLNMFTFLFDDIGIPQDYRHMDGSGVNTYTLINKAGKAHYVKFHWKPTCGVKSLLEDEAIKVGGANHSHATQDLYDSIAAGNYPEWKLFIQIIDPDHEDRFDFDPLDVTKTWPEDILPLLPVGRMVLNKNIDNFFAENEQLAFCPAIIVPGVYYSDDKLLQTRIFSYADTQRHRLGPNYLQLPANAPKCAHHNNHHEGFMNFMHRDEEVNYFPSRYDPTRHSERYPTPPVVLSGKREKCCIEKENNFKQPGERYRSWAPDRQERFICRWVDALSDPRLTHEIRSIWISYWSQADKSLGQKLASRLNVRPTM
;
A
#
# COMPACT_ATOMS: atom_id res chain seq x y z
N MET A 1 16.81 -1.71 -12.25
CA MET A 1 18.00 -1.83 -11.39
C MET A 1 18.79 -0.53 -11.29
N ASP A 2 18.96 0.25 -12.36
CA ASP A 2 19.65 1.55 -12.31
C ASP A 2 18.99 2.57 -11.36
N PHE A 3 17.72 2.94 -11.61
CA PHE A 3 16.97 3.87 -10.75
C PHE A 3 17.06 3.51 -9.26
N PHE A 4 16.80 2.25 -8.91
CA PHE A 4 16.81 1.79 -7.52
C PHE A 4 18.23 1.66 -6.92
N SER A 5 19.29 1.68 -7.74
CA SER A 5 20.67 1.77 -7.24
C SER A 5 21.00 3.15 -6.65
N HIS A 6 20.13 4.14 -6.84
CA HIS A 6 20.21 5.44 -6.15
C HIS A 6 19.35 5.52 -4.88
N HIS A 7 18.54 4.49 -4.61
CA HIS A 7 17.49 4.53 -3.58
C HIS A 7 17.60 3.29 -2.67
N PRO A 8 18.58 3.28 -1.73
CA PRO A 8 18.78 2.16 -0.81
C PRO A 8 17.54 1.83 0.04
N GLU A 9 16.66 2.80 0.28
CA GLU A 9 15.39 2.62 0.99
C GLU A 9 14.42 1.65 0.28
N SER A 10 14.62 1.39 -1.02
CA SER A 10 13.83 0.42 -1.78
C SER A 10 14.10 -1.03 -1.39
N LEU A 11 15.22 -1.30 -0.70
CA LEU A 11 15.73 -2.64 -0.44
C LEU A 11 14.73 -3.51 0.30
N ASN A 12 13.97 -2.93 1.24
CA ASN A 12 12.98 -3.69 2.00
C ASN A 12 11.86 -4.18 1.09
N MET A 13 11.35 -3.34 0.19
CA MET A 13 10.32 -3.77 -0.77
C MET A 13 10.82 -4.90 -1.67
N PHE A 14 12.10 -4.88 -2.06
CA PHE A 14 12.69 -5.96 -2.85
C PHE A 14 12.72 -7.31 -2.10
N THR A 15 12.77 -7.31 -0.77
CA THR A 15 12.61 -8.54 0.02
C THR A 15 11.18 -9.09 0.04
N PHE A 16 10.20 -8.36 -0.47
CA PHE A 16 8.84 -8.88 -0.74
C PHE A 16 8.68 -9.23 -2.22
N LEU A 17 9.21 -8.39 -3.12
CA LEU A 17 9.06 -8.58 -4.56
C LEU A 17 9.81 -9.82 -5.09
N PHE A 18 11.02 -10.08 -4.58
CA PHE A 18 11.84 -11.23 -5.02
C PHE A 18 11.65 -12.45 -4.10
N ASP A 19 10.71 -12.37 -3.18
CA ASP A 19 10.27 -13.49 -2.36
C ASP A 19 9.21 -14.31 -3.14
N ASP A 20 8.87 -15.52 -2.68
CA ASP A 20 7.85 -16.36 -3.30
C ASP A 20 6.49 -15.64 -3.35
N ILE A 21 6.18 -14.84 -2.33
CA ILE A 21 4.97 -13.99 -2.29
C ILE A 21 4.94 -12.90 -3.37
N GLY A 22 6.05 -12.67 -4.08
CA GLY A 22 6.12 -11.73 -5.20
C GLY A 22 5.25 -12.11 -6.39
N ILE A 23 4.87 -13.40 -6.50
CA ILE A 23 3.90 -13.89 -7.50
C ILE A 23 2.79 -14.63 -6.76
N PRO A 24 1.74 -13.94 -6.30
CA PRO A 24 0.56 -14.60 -5.74
C PRO A 24 -0.08 -15.55 -6.76
N GLN A 25 -0.62 -16.66 -6.28
CA GLN A 25 -1.33 -17.64 -7.13
C GLN A 25 -2.57 -17.05 -7.79
N ASP A 26 -3.30 -16.25 -7.04
CA ASP A 26 -4.53 -15.58 -7.41
C ASP A 26 -4.82 -14.48 -6.37
N TYR A 27 -5.90 -13.72 -6.56
CA TYR A 27 -6.23 -12.64 -5.64
C TYR A 27 -6.69 -13.12 -4.26
N ARG A 28 -7.18 -14.35 -4.11
CA ARG A 28 -7.80 -14.83 -2.87
C ARG A 28 -6.75 -15.32 -1.87
N HIS A 29 -5.62 -15.81 -2.36
CA HIS A 29 -4.53 -16.34 -1.54
C HIS A 29 -3.40 -15.33 -1.31
N MET A 30 -3.71 -14.04 -1.17
CA MET A 30 -2.73 -13.00 -0.84
C MET A 30 -3.15 -12.18 0.37
N ASP A 31 -2.16 -11.72 1.12
CA ASP A 31 -2.33 -10.71 2.17
C ASP A 31 -2.68 -9.35 1.54
N GLY A 32 -3.40 -8.51 2.29
CA GLY A 32 -3.59 -7.09 1.99
C GLY A 32 -2.95 -6.23 3.07
N SER A 33 -2.43 -5.06 2.69
CA SER A 33 -1.79 -4.13 3.63
C SER A 33 -2.20 -2.69 3.33
N GLY A 34 -2.47 -1.90 4.37
CA GLY A 34 -2.64 -0.45 4.25
C GLY A 34 -1.34 0.28 3.85
N VAL A 35 -0.20 -0.36 4.14
CA VAL A 35 1.17 0.09 3.87
C VAL A 35 1.55 1.34 4.66
N ASN A 36 0.92 2.48 4.38
CA ASN A 36 1.12 3.72 5.11
C ASN A 36 0.57 3.63 6.54
N THR A 37 1.18 4.41 7.43
CA THR A 37 0.63 4.67 8.75
C THR A 37 -0.52 5.68 8.63
N TYR A 38 -1.64 5.43 9.29
CA TYR A 38 -2.76 6.36 9.44
C TYR A 38 -2.89 6.76 10.92
N THR A 39 -3.83 7.63 11.23
CA THR A 39 -4.16 8.04 12.60
C THR A 39 -5.59 7.64 12.96
N LEU A 40 -5.79 6.95 14.09
CA LEU A 40 -7.10 6.75 14.70
C LEU A 40 -7.34 7.80 15.79
N ILE A 41 -8.51 8.45 15.77
CA ILE A 41 -8.91 9.41 16.80
C ILE A 41 -10.14 8.87 17.53
N ASN A 42 -10.00 8.69 18.85
CA ASN A 42 -11.09 8.19 19.68
C ASN A 42 -12.05 9.33 20.12
N LYS A 43 -13.14 8.97 20.81
CA LYS A 43 -14.15 9.94 21.29
C LYS A 43 -13.59 11.01 22.26
N ALA A 44 -12.48 10.73 22.94
CA ALA A 44 -11.82 11.67 23.83
C ALA A 44 -10.83 12.59 23.10
N GLY A 45 -10.69 12.45 21.78
CA GLY A 45 -9.74 13.22 20.98
C GLY A 45 -8.30 12.70 21.04
N LYS A 46 -8.04 11.52 21.61
CA LYS A 46 -6.69 10.93 21.62
C LYS A 46 -6.37 10.28 20.27
N ALA A 47 -5.27 10.71 19.66
CA ALA A 47 -4.72 10.15 18.43
C ALA A 47 -3.85 8.91 18.72
N HIS A 48 -3.91 7.93 17.82
CA HIS A 48 -2.99 6.80 17.78
C HIS A 48 -2.58 6.54 16.33
N TYR A 49 -1.32 6.22 16.08
CA TYR A 49 -0.92 5.71 14.78
C TYR A 49 -1.45 4.30 14.58
N VAL A 50 -1.83 3.96 13.34
CA VAL A 50 -2.38 2.66 12.97
C VAL A 50 -1.82 2.16 11.65
N LYS A 51 -1.57 0.85 11.56
CA LYS A 51 -1.41 0.11 10.30
C LYS A 51 -2.52 -0.94 10.17
N PHE A 52 -3.02 -1.14 8.95
CA PHE A 52 -4.10 -2.09 8.64
C PHE A 52 -3.55 -3.31 7.90
N HIS A 53 -3.99 -4.50 8.31
CA HIS A 53 -3.53 -5.78 7.77
C HIS A 53 -4.72 -6.69 7.47
N TRP A 54 -4.77 -7.21 6.25
CA TRP A 54 -5.78 -8.17 5.81
C TRP A 54 -5.13 -9.53 5.62
N LYS A 55 -5.60 -10.53 6.37
CA LYS A 55 -5.10 -11.91 6.27
C LYS A 55 -6.14 -12.81 5.61
N PRO A 56 -5.84 -13.49 4.48
CA PRO A 56 -6.79 -14.35 3.80
C PRO A 56 -7.09 -15.57 4.66
N THR A 57 -8.36 -15.95 4.75
CA THR A 57 -8.77 -17.13 5.53
C THR A 57 -8.40 -18.44 4.85
N CYS A 58 -8.22 -18.44 3.53
CA CYS A 58 -7.76 -19.59 2.76
C CYS A 58 -6.23 -19.76 2.72
N GLY A 59 -5.50 -18.91 3.45
CA GLY A 59 -4.04 -18.92 3.51
C GLY A 59 -3.37 -18.26 2.31
N VAL A 60 -2.07 -17.99 2.45
CA VAL A 60 -1.26 -17.39 1.39
C VAL A 60 -0.69 -18.48 0.48
N LYS A 61 -0.80 -18.28 -0.84
CA LYS A 61 -0.25 -19.17 -1.87
C LYS A 61 0.37 -18.37 -3.00
N SER A 62 1.43 -18.92 -3.56
CA SER A 62 2.27 -18.27 -4.57
C SER A 62 2.63 -19.26 -5.66
N LEU A 63 2.96 -18.73 -6.84
CA LEU A 63 3.55 -19.50 -7.93
C LEU A 63 5.07 -19.34 -7.88
N LEU A 64 5.78 -20.45 -8.04
CA LEU A 64 7.19 -20.39 -8.42
C LEU A 64 7.32 -20.09 -9.92
N GLU A 65 8.51 -19.74 -10.38
CA GLU A 65 8.78 -19.21 -11.72
C GLU A 65 8.25 -20.12 -12.84
N ASP A 66 8.52 -21.42 -12.76
CA ASP A 66 8.08 -22.40 -13.75
C ASP A 66 6.55 -22.53 -13.79
N GLU A 67 5.90 -22.45 -12.62
CA GLU A 67 4.44 -22.46 -12.50
C GLU A 67 3.85 -21.17 -13.06
N ALA A 68 4.45 -20.02 -12.77
CA ALA A 68 4.03 -18.72 -13.27
C ALA A 68 4.10 -18.64 -14.80
N ILE A 69 5.17 -19.17 -15.41
CA ILE A 69 5.30 -19.27 -16.87
C ILE A 69 4.19 -20.13 -17.45
N LYS A 70 3.93 -21.30 -16.86
CA LYS A 70 2.88 -22.21 -17.32
C LYS A 70 1.48 -21.62 -17.19
N VAL A 71 1.15 -21.09 -16.00
CA VAL A 71 -0.17 -20.52 -15.70
C VAL A 71 -0.40 -19.26 -16.53
N GLY A 72 0.55 -18.33 -16.55
CA GLY A 72 0.46 -17.09 -17.32
C GLY A 72 0.43 -17.32 -18.83
N GLY A 73 1.19 -18.31 -19.33
CA GLY A 73 1.18 -18.70 -20.73
C GLY A 73 -0.13 -19.37 -21.18
N ALA A 74 -0.79 -20.10 -20.28
CA ALA A 74 -2.09 -20.71 -20.56
C ALA A 74 -3.26 -19.73 -20.40
N ASN A 75 -3.19 -18.83 -19.42
CA ASN A 75 -4.25 -17.87 -19.12
C ASN A 75 -3.69 -16.59 -18.46
N HIS A 76 -3.59 -15.52 -19.24
CA HIS A 76 -3.14 -14.22 -18.77
C HIS A 76 -4.10 -13.55 -17.77
N SER A 77 -5.34 -14.06 -17.63
CA SER A 77 -6.38 -13.55 -16.74
C SER A 77 -6.71 -14.54 -15.61
N HIS A 78 -5.83 -15.49 -15.29
CA HIS A 78 -6.08 -16.57 -14.33
C HIS A 78 -6.58 -16.07 -12.96
N ALA A 79 -5.99 -15.02 -12.39
CA ALA A 79 -6.40 -14.49 -11.08
C ALA A 79 -7.81 -13.86 -11.12
N THR A 80 -8.16 -13.14 -12.20
CA THR A 80 -9.50 -12.60 -12.41
C THR A 80 -10.53 -13.72 -12.58
N GLN A 81 -10.20 -14.73 -13.38
CA GLN A 81 -11.06 -15.89 -13.58
C GLN A 81 -11.28 -16.65 -12.27
N ASP A 82 -10.21 -16.93 -11.51
CA ASP A 82 -10.30 -17.62 -10.21
C ASP A 82 -11.24 -16.87 -9.24
N LEU A 83 -11.11 -15.55 -9.11
CA LEU A 83 -11.97 -14.75 -8.24
C LEU A 83 -13.44 -14.82 -8.69
N TYR A 84 -13.69 -14.63 -9.98
CA TYR A 84 -15.03 -14.63 -10.54
C TYR A 84 -15.71 -16.00 -10.37
N ASP A 85 -15.03 -17.08 -10.77
CA ASP A 85 -15.53 -18.45 -10.72
C ASP A 85 -15.76 -18.89 -9.27
N SER A 86 -14.88 -18.49 -8.34
CA SER A 86 -15.04 -18.79 -6.91
C SER A 86 -16.29 -18.14 -6.32
N ILE A 87 -16.55 -16.86 -6.63
CA ILE A 87 -17.76 -16.18 -6.18
C ILE A 87 -19.00 -16.80 -6.82
N ALA A 88 -18.96 -17.11 -8.12
CA ALA A 88 -20.07 -17.74 -8.84
C ALA A 88 -20.41 -19.13 -8.28
N ALA A 89 -19.41 -19.88 -7.83
CA ALA A 89 -19.58 -21.18 -7.19
C ALA A 89 -20.01 -21.13 -5.71
N GLY A 90 -20.17 -19.93 -5.12
CA GLY A 90 -20.49 -19.77 -3.70
C GLY A 90 -19.30 -19.94 -2.75
N ASN A 91 -18.07 -20.09 -3.29
CA ASN A 91 -16.83 -20.20 -2.53
C ASN A 91 -16.25 -18.80 -2.25
N TYR A 92 -16.95 -18.02 -1.44
CA TYR A 92 -16.63 -16.63 -1.18
C TYR A 92 -15.27 -16.46 -0.47
N PRO A 93 -14.32 -15.73 -1.06
CA PRO A 93 -13.08 -15.43 -0.36
C PRO A 93 -13.29 -14.44 0.77
N GLU A 94 -12.49 -14.60 1.82
CA GLU A 94 -12.60 -13.81 3.03
C GLU A 94 -11.24 -13.38 3.57
N TRP A 95 -11.20 -12.20 4.17
CA TRP A 95 -10.02 -11.68 4.87
C TRP A 95 -10.40 -11.22 6.27
N LYS A 96 -9.57 -11.57 7.25
CA LYS A 96 -9.63 -10.99 8.60
C LYS A 96 -8.86 -9.69 8.64
N LEU A 97 -9.48 -8.63 9.15
CA LEU A 97 -8.84 -7.34 9.40
C LEU A 97 -8.18 -7.35 10.76
N PHE A 98 -6.91 -6.96 10.78
CA PHE A 98 -6.13 -6.67 11.97
C PHE A 98 -5.57 -5.25 11.90
N ILE A 99 -5.26 -4.69 13.06
CA ILE A 99 -4.54 -3.44 13.20
C ILE A 99 -3.35 -3.57 14.14
N GLN A 100 -2.30 -2.80 13.90
CA GLN A 100 -1.27 -2.48 14.88
C GLN A 100 -1.46 -1.04 15.32
N ILE A 101 -1.13 -0.71 16.57
CA ILE A 101 -1.33 0.63 17.12
C ILE A 101 -0.04 1.11 17.80
N ILE A 102 0.35 2.35 17.54
CA ILE A 102 1.43 3.06 18.24
C ILE A 102 0.86 4.34 18.86
N ASP A 103 1.25 4.64 20.10
CA ASP A 103 1.04 5.97 20.69
C ASP A 103 2.06 6.94 20.06
N PRO A 104 1.66 8.07 19.46
CA PRO A 104 2.59 9.03 18.86
C PRO A 104 3.71 9.47 19.81
N ASP A 105 3.45 9.52 21.13
CA ASP A 105 4.46 9.83 22.15
C ASP A 105 5.58 8.76 22.24
N HIS A 106 5.41 7.61 21.60
CA HIS A 106 6.36 6.51 21.54
C HIS A 106 7.12 6.44 20.20
N GLU A 107 6.87 7.36 19.26
CA GLU A 107 7.51 7.38 17.94
C GLU A 107 9.04 7.29 18.06
N ASP A 108 9.62 8.01 19.02
CA ASP A 108 11.06 8.06 19.21
C ASP A 108 11.70 6.80 19.82
N ARG A 109 10.88 5.86 20.33
CA ARG A 109 11.37 4.63 20.98
C ARG A 109 11.87 3.58 19.98
N PHE A 110 11.51 3.73 18.71
CA PHE A 110 11.91 2.81 17.66
C PHE A 110 13.18 3.30 16.96
N ASP A 111 13.97 2.35 16.46
CA ASP A 111 15.16 2.61 15.64
C ASP A 111 14.82 2.77 14.15
N PHE A 112 13.54 2.90 13.84
CA PHE A 112 12.97 3.26 12.56
C PHE A 112 11.90 4.33 12.78
N ASP A 113 11.58 5.10 11.75
CA ASP A 113 10.47 6.04 11.76
C ASP A 113 9.14 5.28 11.50
N PRO A 114 8.17 5.29 12.44
CA PRO A 114 6.87 4.64 12.24
C PRO A 114 6.06 5.18 11.06
N LEU A 115 6.36 6.38 10.57
CA LEU A 115 5.75 7.03 9.41
C LEU A 115 6.52 6.77 8.11
N ASP A 116 7.66 6.08 8.16
CA ASP A 116 8.38 5.63 6.97
C ASP A 116 7.70 4.39 6.37
N VAL A 117 7.12 4.59 5.18
CA VAL A 117 6.42 3.56 4.41
C VAL A 117 7.31 2.38 3.99
N THR A 118 8.63 2.55 3.97
CA THR A 118 9.58 1.46 3.69
C THR A 118 9.77 0.53 4.89
N LYS A 119 9.18 0.84 6.04
CA LYS A 119 9.31 0.09 7.29
C LYS A 119 8.01 -0.64 7.66
N THR A 120 8.19 -1.87 8.13
CA THR A 120 7.17 -2.66 8.81
C THR A 120 7.25 -2.44 10.32
N TRP A 121 6.14 -2.63 11.02
CA TRP A 121 6.11 -2.63 12.48
C TRP A 121 6.23 -4.08 12.95
N PRO A 122 7.30 -4.46 13.69
CA PRO A 122 7.53 -5.85 14.08
C PRO A 122 6.36 -6.40 14.91
N GLU A 123 5.76 -7.52 14.47
CA GLU A 123 4.56 -8.10 15.10
C GLU A 123 4.84 -8.68 16.50
N ASP A 124 6.09 -8.99 16.83
CA ASP A 124 6.53 -9.44 18.16
C ASP A 124 6.57 -8.30 19.19
N ILE A 125 6.74 -7.06 18.72
CA ILE A 125 6.75 -5.85 19.57
C ILE A 125 5.36 -5.19 19.56
N LEU A 126 4.72 -5.16 18.39
CA LEU A 126 3.43 -4.51 18.14
C LEU A 126 2.46 -5.57 17.59
N PRO A 127 1.79 -6.35 18.45
CA PRO A 127 0.98 -7.48 18.00
C PRO A 127 -0.24 -7.04 17.18
N LEU A 128 -0.66 -7.91 16.27
CA LEU A 128 -1.89 -7.75 15.48
C LEU A 128 -3.13 -7.84 16.37
N LEU A 129 -3.96 -6.80 16.35
CA LEU A 129 -5.24 -6.73 17.07
C LEU A 129 -6.39 -7.01 16.09
N PRO A 130 -7.26 -8.01 16.35
CA PRO A 130 -8.36 -8.33 15.45
C PRO A 130 -9.45 -7.24 15.47
N VAL A 131 -9.99 -6.92 14.29
CA VAL A 131 -11.06 -5.91 14.14
C VAL A 131 -12.34 -6.54 13.57
N GLY A 132 -12.22 -7.27 12.46
CA GLY A 132 -13.39 -7.74 11.73
C GLY A 132 -13.03 -8.62 10.53
N ARG A 133 -13.98 -8.74 9.59
CA ARG A 133 -13.84 -9.60 8.41
C ARG A 133 -14.51 -8.98 7.20
N MET A 134 -13.88 -9.15 6.04
CA MET A 134 -14.43 -8.82 4.72
C MET A 134 -14.70 -10.13 3.96
N VAL A 135 -15.85 -10.20 3.27
CA VAL A 135 -16.25 -11.33 2.42
C VAL A 135 -16.63 -10.76 1.06
N LEU A 136 -16.04 -11.28 -0.01
CA LEU A 136 -16.46 -10.93 -1.36
C LEU A 136 -17.46 -11.98 -1.83
N ASN A 137 -18.74 -11.59 -1.91
CA ASN A 137 -19.85 -12.53 -2.13
C ASN A 137 -20.72 -12.24 -3.36
N LYS A 138 -20.35 -11.23 -4.16
CA LYS A 138 -21.08 -10.88 -5.38
C LYS A 138 -20.11 -10.45 -6.47
N ASN A 139 -20.28 -11.00 -7.67
CA ASN A 139 -19.61 -10.51 -8.88
C ASN A 139 -20.29 -9.24 -9.39
N ILE A 140 -19.52 -8.40 -10.06
CA ILE A 140 -20.03 -7.25 -10.79
C ILE A 140 -20.94 -7.72 -11.95
N ASP A 141 -21.96 -6.94 -12.24
CA ASP A 141 -22.90 -7.18 -13.34
C ASP A 141 -22.31 -6.63 -14.65
N ASN A 142 -21.55 -5.54 -14.59
CA ASN A 142 -20.84 -4.97 -15.74
C ASN A 142 -19.40 -4.55 -15.40
N PHE A 143 -18.42 -5.17 -16.07
CA PHE A 143 -16.99 -4.90 -15.84
C PHE A 143 -16.61 -3.43 -16.03
N PHE A 144 -17.05 -2.81 -17.12
CA PHE A 144 -16.65 -1.44 -17.41
C PHE A 144 -17.25 -0.44 -16.41
N ALA A 145 -18.53 -0.57 -16.10
CA ALA A 145 -19.24 0.37 -15.23
C ALA A 145 -18.85 0.23 -13.75
N GLU A 146 -18.52 -0.98 -13.29
CA GLU A 146 -18.31 -1.25 -11.86
C GLU A 146 -16.85 -1.50 -11.48
N ASN A 147 -16.00 -1.95 -12.42
CA ASN A 147 -14.58 -2.19 -12.16
C ASN A 147 -13.68 -1.16 -12.86
N GLU A 148 -13.83 -0.98 -14.18
CA GLU A 148 -12.96 -0.04 -14.93
C GLU A 148 -13.18 1.43 -14.49
N GLN A 149 -14.43 1.80 -14.20
CA GLN A 149 -14.80 3.13 -13.72
C GLN A 149 -14.69 3.33 -12.21
N LEU A 150 -14.25 2.31 -11.47
CA LEU A 150 -14.08 2.40 -10.02
C LEU A 150 -12.94 3.36 -9.66
N ALA A 151 -13.10 4.11 -8.57
CA ALA A 151 -12.16 5.12 -8.12
C ALA A 151 -11.93 5.06 -6.60
N PHE A 152 -10.76 4.58 -6.20
CA PHE A 152 -10.30 4.61 -4.80
C PHE A 152 -9.38 5.78 -4.55
N CYS A 153 -9.51 6.50 -3.43
CA CYS A 153 -8.61 7.60 -3.09
C CYS A 153 -8.30 7.58 -1.59
N PRO A 154 -7.02 7.59 -1.17
CA PRO A 154 -6.64 7.67 0.25
C PRO A 154 -7.17 8.91 0.98
N ALA A 155 -7.54 9.97 0.26
CA ALA A 155 -8.16 11.18 0.82
C ALA A 155 -9.63 10.99 1.24
N ILE A 156 -10.26 9.88 0.85
CA ILE A 156 -11.65 9.59 1.21
C ILE A 156 -11.62 8.83 2.54
N ILE A 157 -11.60 9.60 3.63
CA ILE A 157 -11.62 9.10 5.01
C ILE A 157 -12.98 9.32 5.67
N VAL A 158 -13.18 8.68 6.82
CA VAL A 158 -14.36 8.82 7.66
C VAL A 158 -13.96 9.28 9.06
N PRO A 159 -14.84 9.98 9.81
CA PRO A 159 -14.55 10.38 11.18
C PRO A 159 -14.01 9.24 12.03
N GLY A 160 -12.88 9.51 12.70
CA GLY A 160 -12.14 8.53 13.49
C GLY A 160 -10.92 7.92 12.78
N VAL A 161 -10.82 8.04 11.46
CA VAL A 161 -9.63 7.69 10.67
C VAL A 161 -9.11 8.95 9.98
N TYR A 162 -7.82 9.25 10.17
CA TYR A 162 -7.16 10.46 9.69
C TYR A 162 -5.79 10.13 9.12
N TYR A 163 -5.18 11.11 8.46
CA TYR A 163 -3.85 10.98 7.88
C TYR A 163 -2.76 11.03 8.95
N SER A 164 -1.61 10.42 8.65
CA SER A 164 -0.37 10.68 9.36
C SER A 164 0.54 11.60 8.52
N ASP A 165 1.71 11.95 9.05
CA ASP A 165 2.70 12.75 8.35
C ASP A 165 3.64 11.94 7.43
N ASP A 166 3.29 10.68 7.14
CA ASP A 166 3.97 9.86 6.11
C ASP A 166 4.00 10.61 4.77
N LYS A 167 5.22 10.94 4.31
CA LYS A 167 5.47 11.76 3.12
C LYS A 167 4.85 11.16 1.84
N LEU A 168 4.83 9.83 1.72
CA LEU A 168 4.23 9.17 0.55
C LEU A 168 2.70 9.21 0.64
N LEU A 169 2.13 8.99 1.82
CA LEU A 169 0.68 9.12 2.03
C LEU A 169 0.19 10.53 1.67
N GLN A 170 0.89 11.57 2.13
CA GLN A 170 0.57 12.98 1.83
C GLN A 170 0.51 13.24 0.31
N THR A 171 1.41 12.64 -0.46
CA THR A 171 1.37 12.74 -1.93
C THR A 171 0.16 12.01 -2.53
N ARG A 172 -0.15 10.81 -2.03
CA ARG A 172 -1.26 9.99 -2.53
C ARG A 172 -2.63 10.62 -2.25
N ILE A 173 -2.80 11.32 -1.13
CA ILE A 173 -4.03 12.04 -0.78
C ILE A 173 -4.40 13.05 -1.87
N PHE A 174 -3.42 13.68 -2.52
CA PHE A 174 -3.67 14.55 -3.66
C PHE A 174 -3.81 13.77 -4.98
N SER A 175 -2.84 12.92 -5.29
CA SER A 175 -2.64 12.35 -6.63
C SER A 175 -3.84 11.55 -7.18
N TYR A 176 -4.52 10.79 -6.32
CA TYR A 176 -5.60 9.90 -6.77
C TYR A 176 -6.82 10.68 -7.26
N ALA A 177 -7.27 11.68 -6.49
CA ALA A 177 -8.42 12.49 -6.89
C ALA A 177 -8.11 13.33 -8.15
N ASP A 178 -6.86 13.79 -8.29
CA ASP A 178 -6.41 14.51 -9.48
C ASP A 178 -6.47 13.62 -10.74
N THR A 179 -5.85 12.43 -10.70
CA THR A 179 -5.88 11.51 -11.84
C THR A 179 -7.30 11.02 -12.16
N GLN A 180 -8.16 10.84 -11.15
CA GLN A 180 -9.55 10.41 -11.35
C GLN A 180 -10.38 11.46 -12.10
N ARG A 181 -10.17 12.76 -11.82
CA ARG A 181 -10.84 13.83 -12.58
C ARG A 181 -10.42 13.82 -14.05
N HIS A 182 -9.16 13.51 -14.34
CA HIS A 182 -8.69 13.35 -15.71
C HIS A 182 -9.27 12.09 -16.38
N ARG A 183 -9.18 10.94 -15.71
CA ARG A 183 -9.56 9.63 -16.26
C ARG A 183 -11.06 9.44 -16.44
N LEU A 184 -11.87 9.93 -15.49
CA LEU A 184 -13.32 9.67 -15.40
C LEU A 184 -14.18 10.94 -15.48
N GLY A 185 -13.55 12.11 -15.57
CA GLY A 185 -14.23 13.40 -15.56
C GLY A 185 -14.47 13.97 -14.15
N PRO A 186 -14.85 15.26 -14.05
CA PRO A 186 -15.00 15.95 -12.77
C PRO A 186 -16.12 15.39 -11.89
N ASN A 187 -17.11 14.72 -12.49
CA ASN A 187 -18.28 14.17 -11.83
C ASN A 187 -18.19 12.66 -11.56
N TYR A 188 -16.99 12.07 -11.57
CA TYR A 188 -16.80 10.61 -11.40
C TYR A 188 -17.40 10.02 -10.10
N LEU A 189 -17.54 10.83 -9.05
CA LEU A 189 -18.19 10.41 -7.80
C LEU A 189 -19.71 10.23 -7.93
N GLN A 190 -20.32 10.67 -9.03
CA GLN A 190 -21.73 10.43 -9.33
C GLN A 190 -21.96 9.03 -9.94
N LEU A 191 -20.91 8.38 -10.45
CA LEU A 191 -21.01 7.04 -11.03
C LEU A 191 -21.47 6.04 -9.95
N PRO A 192 -22.41 5.12 -10.23
CA PRO A 192 -23.03 4.27 -9.20
C PRO A 192 -22.05 3.47 -8.34
N ALA A 193 -20.91 3.05 -8.91
CA ALA A 193 -19.86 2.32 -8.20
C ALA A 193 -19.06 3.20 -7.22
N ASN A 194 -18.99 4.51 -7.47
CA ASN A 194 -18.24 5.49 -6.68
C ASN A 194 -19.13 6.31 -5.74
N ALA A 195 -20.45 6.33 -5.99
CA ALA A 195 -21.40 7.14 -5.24
C ALA A 195 -21.49 6.67 -3.78
N PRO A 196 -21.44 7.60 -2.80
CA PRO A 196 -21.58 7.26 -1.39
C PRO A 196 -22.95 6.66 -1.12
N LYS A 197 -23.01 5.68 -0.21
CA LYS A 197 -24.28 5.07 0.22
C LYS A 197 -25.00 5.86 1.32
N CYS A 198 -24.36 6.90 1.86
CA CYS A 198 -24.95 7.83 2.81
C CYS A 198 -25.48 9.09 2.13
N ALA A 199 -26.36 9.82 2.83
CA ALA A 199 -26.79 11.14 2.40
C ALA A 199 -25.57 12.06 2.28
N HIS A 200 -25.46 12.77 1.16
CA HIS A 200 -24.40 13.71 0.88
C HIS A 200 -24.99 14.98 0.28
N HIS A 201 -24.44 16.12 0.66
CA HIS A 201 -24.82 17.43 0.13
C HIS A 201 -23.55 18.25 -0.05
N ASN A 202 -23.35 18.81 -1.24
CA ASN A 202 -22.20 19.66 -1.54
C ASN A 202 -22.59 20.77 -2.53
N ASN A 203 -21.75 21.80 -2.58
CA ASN A 203 -21.92 22.93 -3.50
C ASN A 203 -21.05 22.75 -4.76
N HIS A 204 -20.84 21.51 -5.22
CA HIS A 204 -20.25 21.29 -6.55
C HIS A 204 -21.35 21.38 -7.61
N HIS A 205 -21.18 22.28 -8.58
CA HIS A 205 -22.13 22.50 -9.68
C HIS A 205 -21.48 22.20 -11.03
N GLU A 206 -22.31 21.89 -12.03
CA GLU A 206 -21.91 21.76 -13.44
C GLU A 206 -20.83 20.69 -13.69
N GLY A 207 -19.92 20.93 -14.64
CA GLY A 207 -18.90 19.98 -15.08
C GLY A 207 -19.42 18.99 -16.14
N PHE A 208 -18.49 18.42 -16.92
CA PHE A 208 -18.81 17.46 -17.97
C PHE A 208 -19.60 16.26 -17.40
N MET A 209 -20.64 15.84 -18.14
CA MET A 209 -21.52 14.72 -17.78
C MET A 209 -22.13 14.84 -16.37
N ASN A 210 -22.44 16.06 -15.91
CA ASN A 210 -23.28 16.21 -14.73
C ASN A 210 -24.72 15.82 -15.06
N PHE A 211 -25.23 14.77 -14.44
CA PHE A 211 -26.61 14.29 -14.62
C PHE A 211 -27.46 14.46 -13.36
N MET A 212 -26.95 15.17 -12.35
CA MET A 212 -27.72 15.49 -11.15
C MET A 212 -28.80 16.53 -11.49
N HIS A 213 -30.04 16.25 -11.07
CA HIS A 213 -31.07 17.26 -11.04
C HIS A 213 -30.81 18.21 -9.85
N ARG A 214 -30.75 19.51 -10.13
CA ARG A 214 -30.58 20.60 -9.16
C ARG A 214 -31.55 21.70 -9.52
N ASP A 215 -32.46 22.01 -8.61
CA ASP A 215 -33.45 23.09 -8.72
C ASP A 215 -33.18 24.22 -7.71
N GLU A 216 -32.03 24.18 -7.04
CA GLU A 216 -31.64 25.19 -6.04
C GLU A 216 -31.16 26.50 -6.71
N GLU A 217 -31.67 27.64 -6.25
CA GLU A 217 -31.21 28.97 -6.70
C GLU A 217 -29.91 29.43 -6.01
N VAL A 218 -29.55 28.79 -4.89
CA VAL A 218 -28.38 29.15 -4.07
C VAL A 218 -27.28 28.11 -4.26
N ASN A 219 -26.15 28.55 -4.81
CA ASN A 219 -24.94 27.72 -5.03
C ASN A 219 -23.74 28.15 -4.17
N TYR A 220 -23.98 28.94 -3.13
CA TYR A 220 -22.96 29.51 -2.26
C TYR A 220 -23.30 29.32 -0.78
N PHE A 221 -22.29 29.29 0.09
CA PHE A 221 -22.44 29.19 1.53
C PHE A 221 -21.44 30.14 2.24
N PRO A 222 -21.84 30.87 3.30
CA PRO A 222 -23.16 30.86 3.94
C PRO A 222 -24.22 31.67 3.16
N SER A 223 -25.48 31.31 3.32
CA SER A 223 -26.64 32.00 2.72
C SER A 223 -27.77 32.16 3.74
N ARG A 224 -28.61 33.18 3.55
CA ARG A 224 -29.86 33.37 4.32
C ARG A 224 -31.06 32.67 3.70
N TYR A 225 -30.94 32.25 2.44
CA TYR A 225 -32.02 31.63 1.65
C TYR A 225 -31.88 30.11 1.55
N ASP A 226 -30.76 29.56 2.02
CA ASP A 226 -30.50 28.13 2.07
C ASP A 226 -30.23 27.73 3.54
N PRO A 227 -30.99 26.75 4.11
CA PRO A 227 -30.80 26.28 5.48
C PRO A 227 -29.57 25.36 5.67
N THR A 228 -28.76 25.14 4.64
CA THR A 228 -27.52 24.36 4.71
C THR A 228 -26.64 24.84 5.87
N ARG A 229 -25.96 23.90 6.52
CA ARG A 229 -25.04 24.14 7.64
C ARG A 229 -23.77 23.33 7.47
N HIS A 230 -22.71 23.74 8.17
CA HIS A 230 -21.53 22.89 8.31
C HIS A 230 -21.90 21.53 8.89
N SER A 231 -21.24 20.49 8.40
CA SER A 231 -21.32 19.16 9.00
C SER A 231 -20.85 19.18 10.46
N GLU A 232 -21.27 18.17 11.21
CA GLU A 232 -20.77 17.94 12.56
C GLU A 232 -19.24 17.85 12.54
N ARG A 233 -18.60 18.60 13.43
CA ARG A 233 -17.14 18.60 13.57
C ARG A 233 -16.75 17.53 14.56
N TYR A 234 -15.92 16.60 14.10
CA TYR A 234 -15.25 15.63 14.96
C TYR A 234 -13.91 16.25 15.40
N PRO A 235 -13.64 16.41 16.71
CA PRO A 235 -12.43 17.05 17.18
C PRO A 235 -11.17 16.31 16.68
N THR A 236 -10.32 17.02 15.97
CA THR A 236 -8.94 16.60 15.73
C THR A 236 -8.08 17.24 16.82
N PRO A 237 -7.25 16.48 17.56
CA PRO A 237 -6.40 17.07 18.59
C PRO A 237 -5.43 18.07 17.94
N PRO A 238 -5.25 19.27 18.53
CA PRO A 238 -4.23 20.18 18.05
C PRO A 238 -2.85 19.55 18.24
N VAL A 239 -1.98 19.70 17.25
CA VAL A 239 -0.58 19.27 17.31
C VAL A 239 0.31 20.50 17.24
N VAL A 240 1.31 20.56 18.12
CA VAL A 240 2.36 21.58 18.06
C VAL A 240 3.39 21.14 17.04
N LEU A 241 3.52 21.89 15.96
CA LEU A 241 4.57 21.65 14.96
C LEU A 241 5.78 22.52 15.26
N SER A 242 6.98 21.92 15.25
CA SER A 242 8.26 22.60 15.41
C SER A 242 9.22 22.19 14.30
N GLY A 243 10.10 23.10 13.89
CA GLY A 243 11.13 22.81 12.88
C GLY A 243 11.32 23.94 11.87
N LYS A 244 12.03 23.65 10.79
CA LYS A 244 12.25 24.56 9.65
C LYS A 244 11.50 24.04 8.43
N ARG A 245 10.98 24.96 7.61
CA ARG A 245 10.39 24.60 6.32
C ARG A 245 11.50 24.28 5.33
N GLU A 246 11.75 23.00 5.08
CA GLU A 246 12.80 22.53 4.18
C GLU A 246 12.40 21.25 3.41
N LYS A 247 13.22 20.87 2.42
CA LYS A 247 13.13 19.58 1.73
C LYS A 247 14.25 18.70 2.26
N CYS A 248 13.91 17.69 3.05
CA CYS A 248 14.88 16.81 3.69
C CYS A 248 14.43 15.34 3.65
N CYS A 249 15.42 14.44 3.70
CA CYS A 249 15.19 13.04 4.07
C CYS A 249 14.76 12.97 5.54
N ILE A 250 14.12 11.86 5.93
CA ILE A 250 13.85 11.57 7.34
C ILE A 250 15.16 11.26 8.07
N GLU A 251 15.20 11.44 9.39
CA GLU A 251 16.43 11.18 10.17
C GLU A 251 16.71 9.67 10.33
N LYS A 252 15.68 8.86 10.59
CA LYS A 252 15.78 7.42 10.87
C LYS A 252 15.57 6.57 9.62
N GLU A 253 16.37 6.79 8.58
CA GLU A 253 16.26 6.04 7.31
C GLU A 253 16.45 4.53 7.50
N ASN A 254 17.47 4.09 8.24
CA ASN A 254 17.72 2.67 8.58
C ASN A 254 17.42 1.66 7.44
N ASN A 255 18.00 1.90 6.26
CA ASN A 255 17.62 1.24 5.01
C ASN A 255 17.92 -0.27 4.96
N PHE A 256 18.80 -0.77 5.83
CA PHE A 256 19.39 -2.11 5.68
C PHE A 256 18.96 -3.14 6.74
N LYS A 257 18.49 -2.70 7.91
CA LYS A 257 18.17 -3.60 9.03
C LYS A 257 17.03 -4.58 8.71
N GLN A 258 15.83 -4.05 8.41
CA GLN A 258 14.65 -4.88 8.12
C GLN A 258 14.82 -5.83 6.91
N PRO A 259 15.42 -5.41 5.78
CA PRO A 259 15.70 -6.34 4.69
C PRO A 259 16.57 -7.54 5.14
N GLY A 260 17.60 -7.28 5.95
CA GLY A 260 18.46 -8.32 6.49
C GLY A 260 17.72 -9.25 7.45
N GLU A 261 16.90 -8.70 8.34
CA GLU A 261 16.08 -9.47 9.28
C GLU A 261 15.11 -10.38 8.54
N ARG A 262 14.45 -9.86 7.50
CA ARG A 262 13.53 -10.65 6.68
C ARG A 262 14.26 -11.78 5.96
N TYR A 263 15.41 -11.52 5.33
CA TYR A 263 16.21 -12.57 4.69
C TYR A 263 16.58 -13.70 5.68
N ARG A 264 17.05 -13.33 6.88
CA ARG A 264 17.42 -14.29 7.93
C ARG A 264 16.23 -15.08 8.49
N SER A 265 15.01 -14.53 8.42
CA SER A 265 13.80 -15.21 8.88
C SER A 265 13.36 -16.40 8.02
N TRP A 266 13.87 -16.49 6.79
CA TRP A 266 13.47 -17.53 5.84
C TRP A 266 14.20 -18.85 6.02
N ALA A 267 13.52 -19.93 5.65
CA ALA A 267 14.16 -21.24 5.50
C ALA A 267 15.25 -21.21 4.39
N PRO A 268 16.29 -22.06 4.47
CA PRO A 268 17.42 -22.02 3.54
C PRO A 268 17.05 -22.17 2.06
N ASP A 269 16.02 -22.94 1.72
CA ASP A 269 15.54 -23.12 0.34
C ASP A 269 14.90 -21.85 -0.21
N ARG A 270 14.15 -21.12 0.62
CA ARG A 270 13.55 -19.82 0.27
C ARG A 270 14.62 -18.74 0.13
N GLN A 271 15.63 -18.73 1.00
CA GLN A 271 16.81 -17.88 0.85
C GLN A 271 17.54 -18.14 -0.47
N GLU A 272 17.67 -19.40 -0.86
CA GLU A 272 18.33 -19.80 -2.11
C GLU A 272 17.56 -19.31 -3.34
N ARG A 273 16.22 -19.48 -3.37
CA ARG A 273 15.39 -18.92 -4.45
C ARG A 273 15.53 -17.40 -4.57
N PHE A 274 15.53 -16.69 -3.45
CA PHE A 274 15.77 -15.25 -3.41
C PHE A 274 17.14 -14.86 -4.01
N ILE A 275 18.19 -15.60 -3.66
CA ILE A 275 19.54 -15.39 -4.23
C ILE A 275 19.54 -15.63 -5.73
N CYS A 276 18.94 -16.72 -6.22
CA CYS A 276 18.87 -17.01 -7.64
C CYS A 276 18.19 -15.87 -8.42
N ARG A 277 17.03 -15.39 -7.96
CA ARG A 277 16.32 -14.25 -8.57
C ARG A 277 17.20 -13.00 -8.66
N TRP A 278 17.99 -12.72 -7.61
CA TRP A 278 18.94 -11.60 -7.63
C TRP A 278 20.10 -11.81 -8.58
N VAL A 279 20.67 -13.01 -8.64
CA VAL A 279 21.73 -13.35 -9.59
C VAL A 279 21.22 -13.19 -11.02
N ASP A 280 20.03 -13.72 -11.33
CA ASP A 280 19.41 -13.61 -12.65
C ASP A 280 19.21 -12.14 -13.03
N ALA A 281 18.62 -11.35 -12.13
CA ALA A 281 18.38 -9.93 -12.38
C ALA A 281 19.67 -9.12 -12.57
N LEU A 282 20.73 -9.43 -11.81
CA LEU A 282 22.03 -8.74 -11.89
C LEU A 282 22.97 -9.27 -12.99
N SER A 283 22.60 -10.38 -13.61
CA SER A 283 23.32 -10.98 -14.75
C SER A 283 22.89 -10.40 -16.10
N ASP A 284 21.89 -9.51 -16.14
CA ASP A 284 21.49 -8.84 -17.37
C ASP A 284 22.71 -8.14 -18.02
N PRO A 285 23.03 -8.44 -19.29
CA PRO A 285 24.22 -7.94 -19.96
C PRO A 285 24.23 -6.41 -20.12
N ARG A 286 23.08 -5.75 -19.97
CA ARG A 286 22.96 -4.29 -20.05
C ARG A 286 23.33 -3.61 -18.73
N LEU A 287 23.46 -4.35 -17.63
CA LEU A 287 23.86 -3.77 -16.34
C LEU A 287 25.36 -3.56 -16.29
N THR A 288 25.76 -2.33 -15.96
CA THR A 288 27.16 -1.97 -15.78
C THR A 288 27.73 -2.65 -14.53
N HIS A 289 29.05 -2.81 -14.50
CA HIS A 289 29.76 -3.30 -13.32
C HIS A 289 29.50 -2.43 -12.09
N GLU A 290 29.38 -1.11 -12.27
CA GLU A 290 29.07 -0.15 -11.22
C GLU A 290 27.72 -0.42 -10.57
N ILE A 291 26.64 -0.48 -11.37
CA ILE A 291 25.28 -0.76 -10.85
C ILE A 291 25.26 -2.11 -10.12
N ARG A 292 25.89 -3.14 -10.68
CA ARG A 292 26.00 -4.45 -10.03
C ARG A 292 26.72 -4.37 -8.68
N SER A 293 27.79 -3.60 -8.59
CA SER A 293 28.57 -3.42 -7.35
C SER A 293 27.77 -2.68 -6.28
N ILE A 294 26.98 -1.67 -6.66
CA ILE A 294 26.10 -0.95 -5.74
C ILE A 294 25.07 -1.90 -5.11
N TRP A 295 24.41 -2.73 -5.92
CA TRP A 295 23.44 -3.70 -5.42
C TRP A 295 24.06 -4.73 -4.47
N ILE A 296 25.24 -5.25 -4.82
CA ILE A 296 25.97 -6.17 -3.95
C ILE A 296 26.34 -5.48 -2.64
N SER A 297 26.74 -4.20 -2.68
CA SER A 297 27.02 -3.40 -1.48
C SER A 297 25.79 -3.22 -0.59
N TYR A 298 24.62 -2.89 -1.16
CA TYR A 298 23.37 -2.78 -0.40
C TYR A 298 23.00 -4.09 0.29
N TRP A 299 23.07 -5.22 -0.43
CA TRP A 299 22.80 -6.52 0.16
C TRP A 299 23.84 -6.92 1.21
N SER A 300 25.10 -6.53 1.05
CA SER A 300 26.16 -6.76 2.04
C SER A 300 25.93 -5.96 3.34
N GLN A 301 25.39 -4.74 3.22
CA GLN A 301 25.00 -3.92 4.38
C GLN A 301 23.78 -4.49 5.11
N ALA A 302 22.82 -5.08 4.40
CA ALA A 302 21.67 -5.75 5.00
C ALA A 302 22.03 -7.09 5.65
N ASP A 303 22.82 -7.91 4.96
CA ASP A 303 23.33 -9.19 5.46
C ASP A 303 24.64 -9.59 4.77
N LYS A 304 25.70 -9.76 5.57
CA LYS A 304 27.04 -10.08 5.04
C LYS A 304 27.07 -11.39 4.25
N SER A 305 26.33 -12.41 4.69
CA SER A 305 26.32 -13.72 4.02
C SER A 305 25.60 -13.63 2.67
N LEU A 306 24.49 -12.90 2.62
CA LEU A 306 23.77 -12.64 1.37
C LEU A 306 24.66 -11.92 0.35
N GLY A 307 25.29 -10.82 0.75
CA GLY A 307 26.22 -10.07 -0.11
C GLY A 307 27.37 -10.93 -0.65
N GLN A 308 27.98 -11.75 0.20
CA GLN A 308 29.04 -12.69 -0.20
C GLN A 308 28.55 -13.73 -1.21
N LYS A 309 27.39 -14.35 -0.98
CA LYS A 309 26.81 -15.35 -1.90
C LYS A 309 26.53 -14.74 -3.28
N LEU A 310 25.98 -13.52 -3.32
CA LEU A 310 25.74 -12.78 -4.57
C LEU A 310 27.05 -12.45 -5.30
N ALA A 311 28.04 -11.89 -4.59
CA ALA A 311 29.33 -11.55 -5.16
C ALA A 311 30.03 -12.78 -5.76
N SER A 312 30.02 -13.91 -5.05
CA SER A 312 30.60 -15.17 -5.52
C SER A 312 29.92 -15.69 -6.78
N ARG A 313 28.57 -15.70 -6.85
CA ARG A 313 27.84 -16.21 -8.03
C ARG A 313 27.98 -15.31 -9.25
N LEU A 314 28.15 -14.01 -9.04
CA LEU A 314 28.31 -13.02 -10.11
C LEU A 314 29.79 -12.79 -10.51
N ASN A 315 30.74 -13.50 -9.87
CA ASN A 315 32.19 -13.31 -10.04
C ASN A 315 32.65 -11.85 -9.82
N VAL A 316 32.02 -11.14 -8.90
CA VAL A 316 32.38 -9.76 -8.54
C VAL A 316 33.25 -9.78 -7.29
N ARG A 317 34.37 -9.06 -7.29
CA ARG A 317 35.20 -8.92 -6.08
C ARG A 317 34.45 -8.04 -5.06
N PRO A 318 34.36 -8.42 -3.78
CA PRO A 318 33.77 -7.55 -2.77
C PRO A 318 34.58 -6.25 -2.69
N THR A 319 33.94 -5.12 -2.96
CA THR A 319 34.45 -3.81 -2.54
C THR A 319 34.26 -3.72 -1.03
N MET A 320 35.37 -3.72 -0.28
CA MET A 320 35.41 -3.59 1.18
C MET A 320 34.81 -2.27 1.66
#